data_AF-K6YZ01-F1
#
_entry.id   AF-K6YZ01-F1
#
_cell.length_a   1.000
_cell.length_b   1.000
_cell.length_c   1.000
_cell.angle_alpha   90.00
_cell.angle_beta   90.00
_cell.angle_gamma   90.00
#
_symmetry.space_group_name_H-M   'P 1'
#
loop_
_entity.id
_entity.type
_entity.pdbx_description
1 polymer ?
#
loop_
_entity_poly.entity_id
_entity_poly.type
_entity_poly.pdbx_seq_one_letter_code
_entity_poly.pdbx_strand_id
1 'polypeptide(L)'
;MRVFLSIFLALFATDCFACFVPPVALSGEHKLIFARDFGVGSVLFLVALILRYNSQKSRFWVPLSVGLSLGYIPSIMYILFMEGIAGPGGACGRPELLEMGNVILISFSILAVYEVLRWFRRRRKNGL
;
A
#
# COMPACT_ATOMS: atom_id res chain seq x y z
N MET A 1 36.60 -4.82 8.19
CA MET A 1 35.64 -4.82 7.08
C MET A 1 35.17 -6.21 6.67
N ARG A 2 36.05 -7.17 6.37
CA ARG A 2 35.65 -8.56 5.97
C ARG A 2 34.83 -9.31 7.03
N VAL A 3 35.16 -9.15 8.31
CA VAL A 3 34.45 -9.81 9.44
C VAL A 3 33.04 -9.23 9.64
N PHE A 4 32.88 -7.91 9.48
CA PHE A 4 31.57 -7.27 9.52
C PHE A 4 30.70 -7.69 8.33
N LEU A 5 31.29 -7.82 7.15
CA LEU A 5 30.59 -8.31 5.96
C LEU A 5 30.12 -9.76 6.13
N SER A 6 30.95 -10.64 6.69
CA SER A 6 30.59 -12.05 6.93
C SER A 6 29.53 -12.21 8.01
N ILE A 7 29.57 -11.40 9.07
CA ILE A 7 28.52 -11.38 10.10
C ILE A 7 27.20 -10.88 9.51
N PHE A 8 27.26 -9.83 8.67
CA PHE A 8 26.09 -9.30 7.97
C PHE A 8 25.47 -10.33 7.01
N LEU A 9 26.30 -11.04 6.23
CA LEU A 9 25.87 -12.12 5.34
C LEU A 9 25.28 -13.32 6.10
N ALA A 10 25.87 -13.69 7.24
CA ALA A 10 25.40 -14.80 8.06
C ALA A 10 24.05 -14.50 8.74
N LEU A 11 23.85 -13.28 9.23
CA LEU A 11 22.59 -12.82 9.82
C LEU A 11 21.47 -12.70 8.76
N PHE A 12 21.78 -12.19 7.56
CA PHE A 12 20.79 -12.14 6.48
C PHE A 12 20.46 -13.53 5.93
N ALA A 13 21.42 -14.46 5.90
CA ALA A 13 21.16 -15.82 5.43
C ALA A 13 20.19 -16.58 6.34
N THR A 14 20.18 -16.30 7.64
CA THR A 14 19.23 -16.92 8.59
C THR A 14 17.79 -16.41 8.44
N ASP A 15 17.59 -15.23 7.87
CA ASP A 15 16.25 -14.70 7.53
C ASP A 15 15.77 -15.14 6.14
N CYS A 16 16.61 -15.88 5.39
CA CYS A 16 16.34 -16.36 4.03
C CYS A 16 15.86 -17.83 3.98
N PHE A 17 15.18 -18.34 5.02
CA PHE A 17 14.46 -19.61 4.89
C PHE A 17 13.22 -19.42 4.01
N ALA A 18 13.42 -19.59 2.71
CA ALA A 18 12.34 -19.82 1.75
C ALA A 18 11.61 -21.12 2.16
N CYS A 19 10.42 -21.01 2.75
CA CYS A 19 9.59 -22.14 3.14
C CYS A 19 9.19 -22.97 1.91
N PHE A 20 9.89 -24.05 1.55
CA PHE A 20 9.68 -24.81 0.30
C PHE A 20 8.22 -25.23 -0.04
N VAL A 21 7.28 -25.20 0.93
CA VAL A 21 5.83 -25.28 0.70
C VAL A 21 5.12 -24.27 1.62
N PRO A 22 4.38 -23.27 1.09
CA PRO A 22 3.62 -22.36 1.94
C PRO A 22 2.46 -23.11 2.60
N PRO A 23 2.30 -23.06 3.93
CA PRO A 23 1.10 -23.59 4.57
C PRO A 23 -0.11 -22.80 4.05
N VAL A 24 -1.15 -23.52 3.59
CA VAL A 24 -2.33 -22.94 2.92
C VAL A 24 -2.98 -21.83 3.76
N ALA A 25 -2.97 -21.97 5.09
CA ALA A 25 -3.47 -20.99 6.05
C ALA A 25 -2.78 -19.61 5.93
N LEU A 26 -1.45 -19.56 5.77
CA LEU A 26 -0.67 -18.31 5.75
C LEU A 26 -0.96 -17.47 4.49
N SER A 27 -1.15 -18.15 3.36
CA SER A 27 -1.54 -17.50 2.10
C SER A 27 -2.95 -16.88 2.18
N GLY A 28 -3.85 -17.47 2.95
CA GLY A 28 -5.20 -16.95 3.20
C GLY A 28 -5.17 -15.69 4.05
N GLU A 29 -4.35 -15.66 5.10
CA GLU A 29 -4.20 -14.49 5.96
C GLU A 29 -3.63 -13.28 5.22
N HIS A 30 -2.61 -13.46 4.36
CA HIS A 30 -2.04 -12.35 3.59
C HIS A 30 -3.06 -11.73 2.62
N LYS A 31 -3.93 -12.55 2.02
CA LYS A 31 -5.02 -12.05 1.15
C LYS A 31 -6.05 -11.26 1.96
N LEU A 32 -6.36 -11.73 3.17
CA LEU A 32 -7.34 -11.08 4.04
C LEU A 32 -6.82 -9.74 4.57
N ILE A 33 -5.53 -9.67 4.93
CA ILE A 33 -4.87 -8.42 5.32
C ILE A 33 -4.82 -7.45 4.14
N PHE A 34 -4.41 -7.91 2.96
CA PHE A 34 -4.43 -7.07 1.76
C PHE A 34 -5.84 -6.55 1.44
N ALA A 35 -6.87 -7.39 1.50
CA ALA A 35 -8.25 -6.98 1.26
C ALA A 35 -8.73 -5.93 2.28
N ARG A 36 -8.35 -6.08 3.55
CA ARG A 36 -8.62 -5.10 4.60
C ARG A 36 -7.94 -3.77 4.29
N ASP A 37 -6.64 -3.77 4.02
CA ASP A 37 -5.85 -2.57 3.79
C ASP A 37 -6.28 -1.85 2.51
N PHE A 38 -6.58 -2.61 1.46
CA PHE A 38 -7.17 -2.09 0.22
C PHE A 38 -8.55 -1.46 0.47
N GLY A 39 -9.41 -2.12 1.26
CA GLY A 39 -10.73 -1.61 1.61
C GLY A 39 -10.66 -0.30 2.40
N VAL A 40 -9.86 -0.27 3.47
CA VAL A 40 -9.66 0.92 4.30
C VAL A 40 -9.02 2.05 3.49
N GLY A 41 -7.97 1.74 2.72
CA GLY A 41 -7.31 2.70 1.83
C GLY A 41 -8.28 3.31 0.81
N SER A 42 -9.13 2.50 0.19
CA SER A 42 -10.13 2.98 -0.78
C SER A 42 -11.13 3.95 -0.15
N VAL A 43 -11.58 3.69 1.09
CA VAL A 43 -12.45 4.61 1.82
C VAL A 43 -11.73 5.94 2.10
N LEU A 44 -10.48 5.90 2.57
CA LEU A 44 -9.68 7.10 2.81
C LEU A 44 -9.46 7.91 1.53
N PHE A 45 -9.24 7.23 0.40
CA PHE A 45 -9.10 7.85 -0.91
C PHE A 45 -10.39 8.57 -1.34
N LEU A 46 -11.55 7.93 -1.17
CA LEU A 46 -12.85 8.56 -1.46
C LEU A 46 -13.08 9.81 -0.60
N VAL A 47 -12.75 9.74 0.70
CA VAL A 47 -12.82 10.90 1.60
C VAL A 47 -11.92 12.04 1.10
N ALA A 48 -10.68 11.73 0.70
CA ALA A 48 -9.76 12.72 0.15
C ALA A 48 -10.32 13.36 -1.14
N LEU A 49 -10.95 12.58 -2.02
CA LEU A 49 -11.61 13.09 -3.22
C LEU A 49 -12.80 14.00 -2.89
N ILE A 50 -13.67 13.61 -1.95
CA ILE A 50 -14.83 14.41 -1.54
C ILE A 50 -14.38 15.75 -0.94
N LEU A 51 -13.39 15.73 -0.04
CA LEU A 51 -12.82 16.94 0.54
C LEU A 51 -12.23 17.84 -0.55
N ARG A 52 -11.51 17.25 -1.52
CA ARG A 52 -10.93 18.01 -2.63
C ARG A 52 -11.99 18.57 -3.55
N TYR A 53 -13.05 17.82 -3.85
CA TYR A 53 -14.16 18.26 -4.67
C TYR A 53 -14.88 19.48 -4.06
N ASN A 54 -15.11 19.44 -2.74
CA ASN A 54 -15.73 20.53 -1.99
C ASN A 54 -14.80 21.75 -1.83
N SER A 55 -13.49 21.56 -1.89
CA SER A 55 -12.49 22.60 -1.62
C SER A 55 -11.96 23.27 -2.89
N GLN A 56 -11.53 22.50 -3.89
CA GLN A 56 -11.04 23.00 -5.20
C GLN A 56 -11.24 21.96 -6.30
N LYS A 57 -12.29 22.16 -7.11
CA LYS A 57 -12.51 21.31 -8.29
C LYS A 57 -11.38 21.41 -9.31
N SER A 58 -10.74 22.59 -9.46
CA SER A 58 -9.67 22.81 -10.46
C SER A 58 -8.38 22.01 -10.19
N ARG A 59 -8.13 21.56 -8.96
CA ARG A 59 -6.95 20.75 -8.60
C ARG A 59 -7.32 19.34 -8.16
N PHE A 60 -8.36 18.77 -8.77
CA PHE A 60 -8.82 17.40 -8.51
C PHE A 60 -7.85 16.32 -9.05
N TRP A 61 -7.04 16.66 -10.06
CA TRP A 61 -6.00 15.79 -10.62
C TRP A 61 -4.91 15.36 -9.61
N VAL A 62 -4.70 16.12 -8.53
CA VAL A 62 -3.64 15.82 -7.53
C VAL A 62 -3.92 14.53 -6.75
N PRO A 63 -5.08 14.36 -6.06
CA PRO A 63 -5.39 13.06 -5.47
C PRO A 63 -5.56 11.98 -6.54
N LEU A 64 -6.06 12.31 -7.73
CA LEU A 64 -6.24 11.33 -8.81
C LEU A 64 -4.92 10.69 -9.26
N SER A 65 -3.85 11.48 -9.42
CA SER A 65 -2.54 10.95 -9.82
C SER A 65 -1.94 10.05 -8.75
N VAL A 66 -2.14 10.37 -7.47
CA VAL A 66 -1.73 9.53 -6.33
C VAL A 66 -2.52 8.21 -6.30
N GLY A 67 -3.82 8.24 -6.59
CA GLY A 67 -4.64 7.04 -6.73
C GLY A 67 -4.18 6.12 -7.87
N LEU A 68 -3.82 6.71 -9.02
CA LEU A 68 -3.32 5.97 -10.17
C LEU A 68 -1.91 5.38 -9.96
N SER A 69 -0.99 6.09 -9.32
CA SER A 69 0.35 5.54 -9.09
C SER A 69 0.36 4.53 -7.95
N LEU A 70 -0.21 4.88 -6.80
CA LEU A 70 -0.07 4.11 -5.55
C LEU A 70 -1.25 3.18 -5.26
N GLY A 71 -2.36 3.30 -5.98
CA GLY A 71 -3.51 2.39 -5.89
C GLY A 71 -3.61 1.41 -7.06
N TYR A 72 -3.51 1.91 -8.30
CA TYR A 72 -3.70 1.07 -9.49
C TYR A 72 -2.52 0.11 -9.72
N ILE A 73 -1.27 0.57 -9.62
CA ILE A 73 -0.10 -0.29 -9.85
C ILE A 73 -0.09 -1.50 -8.89
N PRO A 74 -0.26 -1.35 -7.57
CA PRO A 74 -0.29 -2.49 -6.66
C PRO A 74 -1.50 -3.40 -6.88
N SER A 75 -2.64 -2.85 -7.29
CA SER A 75 -3.86 -3.63 -7.57
C SER A 75 -3.72 -4.51 -8.81
N ILE A 76 -3.11 -3.98 -9.89
CA ILE A 76 -2.82 -4.76 -11.10
C ILE A 76 -1.77 -5.81 -10.82
N MET A 77 -0.73 -5.48 -10.04
CA MET A 77 0.24 -6.47 -9.59
C MET A 77 -0.45 -7.61 -8.85
N TYR A 78 -1.34 -7.33 -7.89
CA TYR A 78 -2.11 -8.38 -7.21
C TYR A 78 -2.87 -9.30 -8.17
N ILE A 79 -3.56 -8.76 -9.17
CA ILE A 79 -4.30 -9.56 -10.16
C ILE A 79 -3.34 -10.47 -10.93
N LEU A 80 -2.23 -9.93 -11.41
CA LEU A 80 -1.22 -10.71 -12.14
C LEU A 80 -0.58 -11.80 -11.28
N PHE A 81 -0.38 -11.54 -9.97
CA PHE A 81 0.06 -12.54 -9.01
C PHE A 81 -1.00 -13.63 -8.79
N MET A 82 -2.28 -13.27 -8.72
CA MET A 82 -3.39 -14.21 -8.53
C MET A 82 -3.62 -15.10 -9.75
N GLU A 83 -3.43 -14.56 -10.95
CA GLU A 83 -3.49 -15.30 -12.21
C GLU A 83 -2.23 -16.15 -12.47
N GLY A 84 -1.19 -16.02 -11.63
CA GLY A 84 0.06 -16.78 -11.75
C GLY A 84 0.97 -16.32 -12.90
N ILE A 85 0.70 -15.14 -13.47
CA ILE A 85 1.45 -14.55 -14.57
C ILE A 85 2.69 -13.83 -14.03
N ALA A 86 2.54 -13.10 -12.93
CA ALA A 86 3.64 -12.45 -12.23
C ALA A 86 4.23 -13.41 -11.19
N GLY A 87 5.15 -14.28 -11.60
CA GLY A 87 6.05 -15.03 -10.71
C GLY A 87 5.43 -16.14 -9.84
N PRO A 88 6.21 -17.18 -9.47
CA PRO A 88 5.76 -18.18 -8.52
C PRO A 88 5.64 -17.50 -7.15
N GLY A 89 4.40 -17.41 -6.63
CA GLY A 89 4.16 -16.94 -5.27
C GLY A 89 5.11 -17.66 -4.32
N GLY A 90 5.95 -16.88 -3.64
CA GLY A 90 7.08 -17.40 -2.88
C GLY A 90 6.68 -18.48 -1.89
N ALA A 91 7.67 -19.31 -1.60
CA ALA A 91 7.55 -20.45 -0.72
C ALA A 91 7.04 -20.05 0.70
N CYS A 92 7.27 -18.82 1.15
CA CYS A 92 6.77 -18.26 2.42
C CYS A 92 5.37 -17.60 2.35
N GLY A 93 4.55 -17.95 1.38
CA GLY A 93 3.29 -17.25 1.11
C GLY A 93 3.51 -16.05 0.20
N ARG A 94 2.73 -14.98 0.36
CA ARG A 94 2.80 -13.80 -0.52
C ARG A 94 3.11 -12.53 0.29
N PRO A 95 4.35 -12.33 0.76
CA PRO A 95 4.71 -11.16 1.55
C PRO A 95 4.60 -9.86 0.74
N GLU A 96 4.75 -9.95 -0.58
CA GLU A 96 4.54 -8.82 -1.50
C GLU A 96 3.13 -8.23 -1.40
N LEU A 97 2.12 -9.05 -1.03
CA LEU A 97 0.77 -8.55 -0.79
C LEU A 97 0.65 -7.70 0.47
N LEU A 98 1.37 -8.06 1.53
CA LEU A 98 1.43 -7.26 2.75
C LEU A 98 2.07 -5.90 2.45
N GLU A 99 3.18 -5.91 1.71
CA GLU A 99 3.86 -4.68 1.30
C GLU A 99 2.98 -3.81 0.40
N MET A 100 2.30 -4.39 -0.58
CA MET A 100 1.36 -3.65 -1.45
C MET A 100 0.20 -3.05 -0.64
N GLY A 101 -0.39 -3.83 0.28
CA GLY A 101 -1.47 -3.35 1.16
C GLY A 101 -1.01 -2.19 2.04
N ASN A 102 0.16 -2.31 2.66
CA ASN A 102 0.78 -1.26 3.47
C ASN A 102 1.05 0.00 2.65
N VAL A 103 1.61 -0.13 1.44
CA VAL A 103 1.87 1.02 0.56
C VAL A 103 0.56 1.75 0.25
N ILE A 104 -0.51 1.04 -0.11
CA ILE A 104 -1.83 1.64 -0.37
C ILE A 104 -2.33 2.38 0.88
N LEU A 105 -2.34 1.69 2.02
CA LEU A 105 -2.90 2.21 3.26
C LEU A 105 -2.15 3.46 3.73
N ILE A 106 -0.81 3.41 3.77
CA ILE A 106 0.03 4.52 4.21
C ILE A 106 -0.12 5.72 3.26
N SER A 107 -0.05 5.47 1.95
CA SER A 107 -0.13 6.53 0.94
C SER A 107 -1.48 7.27 0.99
N PHE A 108 -2.58 6.53 1.08
CA PHE A 108 -3.91 7.13 1.16
C PHE A 108 -4.21 7.75 2.52
N SER A 109 -3.61 7.23 3.60
CA SER A 109 -3.64 7.89 4.91
C SER A 109 -2.96 9.26 4.86
N ILE A 110 -1.76 9.35 4.28
CA ILE A 110 -1.03 10.62 4.12
C ILE A 110 -1.84 11.58 3.25
N LEU A 111 -2.40 11.10 2.14
CA LEU A 111 -3.23 11.91 1.24
C LEU A 111 -4.49 12.45 1.96
N ALA A 112 -5.18 11.61 2.71
CA ALA A 112 -6.36 12.00 3.47
C ALA A 112 -6.03 13.05 4.53
N VAL A 113 -4.97 12.84 5.32
CA VAL A 113 -4.50 13.82 6.32
C VAL A 113 -4.13 15.15 5.66
N TYR A 114 -3.44 15.11 4.52
CA TYR A 114 -3.08 16.30 3.77
C TYR A 114 -4.33 17.10 3.32
N GLU A 115 -5.33 16.42 2.75
CA GLU A 115 -6.56 17.08 2.29
C GLU A 115 -7.39 17.61 3.46
N VAL A 116 -7.47 16.89 4.57
CA VAL A 116 -8.13 17.34 5.81
C VAL A 116 -7.49 18.63 6.33
N LEU A 117 -6.17 18.65 6.52
CA LEU A 117 -5.44 19.83 7.00
C LEU A 117 -5.61 21.02 6.05
N ARG A 118 -5.55 20.77 4.74
CA ARG A 118 -5.73 21.81 3.72
C ARG A 118 -7.16 22.37 3.73
N TRP A 119 -8.15 21.51 3.90
CA TRP A 119 -9.56 21.90 3.98
C TRP A 119 -9.81 22.80 5.20
N PHE A 120 -9.31 22.42 6.39
CA PHE A 120 -9.39 23.26 7.59
C PHE A 120 -8.70 24.62 7.42
N ARG A 121 -7.50 24.64 6.85
CA ARG A 121 -6.77 25.91 6.59
C ARG A 121 -7.55 26.84 5.67
N ARG A 122 -8.31 26.31 4.71
CA ARG A 122 -9.14 27.13 3.81
C ARG A 122 -10.39 27.67 4.47
N ARG A 123 -11.09 26.86 5.27
CA ARG A 123 -12.23 27.36 6.06
C ARG A 123 -11.81 28.52 6.96
N ARG A 124 -10.69 28.35 7.68
CA ARG A 124 -10.11 29.40 8.52
C ARG A 124 -9.76 30.67 7.75
N LYS A 125 -9.20 30.56 6.54
CA LYS A 125 -8.88 31.72 5.69
C LYS A 125 -10.12 32.41 5.11
N ASN A 126 -11.19 31.65 4.87
CA ASN A 126 -12.43 32.14 4.30
C ASN A 126 -13.45 32.59 5.37
N GLY A 127 -13.08 32.57 6.66
CA GLY A 127 -13.93 33.04 7.76
C GLY A 127 -15.16 32.16 8.06
N LEU A 128 -15.15 30.90 7.62
CA LEU A 128 -16.18 29.88 7.90
C LEU A 128 -15.76 28.96 9.04
#